data_AF-A0A0L0F849-F1
#
_entry.id   AF-A0A0L0F849-F1
#
_cell.length_a   1.000
_cell.length_b   1.000
_cell.length_c   1.000
_cell.angle_alpha   90.00
_cell.angle_beta   90.00
_cell.angle_gamma   90.00
#
_symmetry.space_group_name_H-M   'P 1'
#
loop_
_entity.id
_entity.type
_entity.pdbx_description
1 polymer ?
#
loop_
_entity_poly.entity_id
_entity_poly.type
_entity_poly.pdbx_seq_one_letter_code
_entity_poly.pdbx_strand_id
1 'polypeptide(L)'
;NGIDHGALREIRYMQEVTHVNVLKLLDVYGHGKEISLVFDFMVTDLQKIINDRSYLFSPGDVKSYMLQTMTGLECLHANWILHR
;
A
#
# COMPACT_ATOMS: atom_id res chain seq x y z
N ASN A 1 -20.51 -18.79 -5.48
CA ASN A 1 -19.16 -18.58 -4.90
C ASN A 1 -18.95 -17.09 -4.79
N GLY A 2 -19.32 -16.51 -3.65
CA GLY A 2 -19.77 -15.11 -3.52
C GLY A 2 -18.69 -14.06 -3.26
N ILE A 3 -17.54 -14.17 -3.92
CA ILE A 3 -16.53 -13.11 -3.92
C ILE A 3 -16.79 -12.23 -5.15
N ASP A 4 -16.81 -10.92 -4.95
CA ASP A 4 -16.95 -9.95 -6.05
C ASP A 4 -15.80 -10.09 -7.06
N HIS A 5 -16.13 -10.18 -8.34
CA HIS A 5 -15.14 -10.35 -9.41
C HIS A 5 -14.22 -9.12 -9.54
N GLY A 6 -14.67 -7.93 -9.13
CA GLY A 6 -13.85 -6.72 -9.06
C GLY A 6 -12.74 -6.87 -8.02
N ALA A 7 -13.09 -7.32 -6.81
CA ALA A 7 -12.13 -7.55 -5.73
C ALA A 7 -11.05 -8.58 -6.10
N LEU A 8 -11.42 -9.69 -6.75
CA LEU A 8 -10.42 -10.70 -7.21
C LEU A 8 -9.46 -10.14 -8.25
N ARG A 9 -9.94 -9.25 -9.13
CA ARG A 9 -9.09 -8.59 -10.12
C ARG A 9 -8.10 -7.63 -9.45
N GLU A 10 -8.55 -6.85 -8.47
CA GLU A 10 -7.69 -5.95 -7.70
C GLU A 10 -6.62 -6.70 -6.91
N ILE A 11 -6.99 -7.82 -6.28
CA ILE A 11 -6.05 -8.71 -5.58
C ILE A 11 -4.95 -9.20 -6.54
N ARG A 12 -5.33 -9.63 -7.75
CA ARG A 12 -4.37 -10.11 -8.73
C ARG A 12 -3.39 -9.01 -9.17
N TYR A 13 -3.88 -7.79 -9.40
CA TYR A 13 -3.00 -6.66 -9.71
C TYR A 13 -2.05 -6.33 -8.55
N MET A 14 -2.53 -6.40 -7.30
CA MET A 14 -1.66 -6.25 -6.12
C MET A 14 -0.57 -7.31 -6.01
N GLN A 15 -0.81 -8.53 -6.47
CA GLN A 15 0.20 -9.61 -6.46
C GLN A 15 1.30 -9.39 -7.52
N GLU A 16 1.00 -8.69 -8.61
CA GLU A 16 1.90 -8.50 -9.74
C GLU A 16 2.82 -7.27 -9.57
N VAL A 17 2.43 -6.28 -8.74
CA VAL A 17 3.23 -5.09 -8.47
C VAL A 17 4.28 -5.36 -7.39
N THR A 18 5.55 -5.05 -7.69
CA THR A 18 6.64 -5.08 -6.71
C THR A 18 7.45 -3.79 -6.78
N HIS A 19 7.45 -3.03 -5.68
CA HIS A 19 8.20 -1.79 -5.55
C HIS A 19 8.48 -1.48 -4.08
N VAL A 20 9.63 -0.87 -3.76
CA VAL A 20 10.04 -0.60 -2.37
C VAL A 20 9.08 0.34 -1.63
N ASN A 21 8.38 1.22 -2.34
CA ASN A 21 7.40 2.16 -1.78
C ASN A 21 5.95 1.74 -2.00
N VAL A 22 5.69 0.47 -2.36
CA VAL A 22 4.34 -0.09 -2.48
C VAL A 22 4.27 -1.34 -1.61
N LEU A 23 3.22 -1.45 -0.77
CA LEU A 23 3.04 -2.62 0.07
C LEU A 23 2.87 -3.87 -0.77
N LYS A 24 3.65 -4.90 -0.45
CA LYS A 24 3.60 -6.19 -1.14
C LYS A 24 2.53 -7.07 -0.51
N LEU A 25 1.62 -7.57 -1.33
CA LEU A 25 0.69 -8.62 -0.94
C LEU A 25 1.44 -9.95 -0.95
N LEU A 26 1.65 -10.53 0.24
CA LEU A 26 2.40 -11.77 0.43
C LEU A 26 1.54 -13.00 0.17
N ASP A 27 0.29 -12.97 0.64
CA ASP A 27 -0.62 -14.12 0.55
C ASP A 27 -2.10 -13.70 0.65
N VAL A 28 -2.99 -14.58 0.19
CA VAL A 28 -4.43 -14.36 0.15
C VAL A 28 -5.15 -15.64 0.60
N TYR A 29 -5.93 -15.54 1.67
CA TYR A 29 -6.73 -16.66 2.17
C TYR A 29 -8.22 -16.37 2.01
N GLY A 30 -8.95 -17.32 1.43
CA GLY A 30 -10.41 -17.24 1.31
C GLY A 30 -11.08 -18.31 2.17
N HIS A 31 -12.02 -17.91 3.03
CA HIS A 31 -12.88 -18.85 3.76
C HIS A 31 -14.35 -18.43 3.63
N GLY A 32 -15.14 -19.20 2.89
CA GLY A 32 -16.55 -18.89 2.63
C GLY A 32 -16.73 -17.58 1.86
N LYS A 33 -17.15 -16.52 2.57
CA LYS A 33 -17.31 -15.15 2.03
C LYS A 33 -16.24 -14.17 2.52
N GLU A 34 -15.34 -14.62 3.39
CA GLU A 34 -14.30 -13.78 3.98
C GLU A 34 -12.99 -13.94 3.21
N ILE A 35 -12.27 -12.83 3.03
CA ILE A 35 -10.95 -12.78 2.40
C ILE A 35 -10.00 -12.12 3.38
N SER A 36 -8.91 -12.79 3.67
CA SER A 36 -7.79 -12.25 4.43
C SER A 36 -6.63 -11.95 3.49
N LEU A 37 -6.09 -10.73 3.58
CA LEU A 37 -4.93 -10.28 2.82
C LEU A 37 -3.73 -10.18 3.76
N VAL A 38 -2.61 -10.78 3.37
CA VAL A 38 -1.40 -10.84 4.20
C VAL A 38 -0.34 -9.90 3.62
N PHE A 39 0.13 -8.96 4.43
CA PHE A 39 1.15 -7.97 4.09
C PHE A 39 2.31 -8.02 5.07
N ASP A 40 3.42 -7.35 4.72
CA ASP A 40 4.46 -7.03 5.68
C ASP A 40 3.93 -6.12 6.80
N PHE A 41 4.42 -6.34 8.02
CA PHE A 41 4.04 -5.53 9.17
C PHE A 41 4.72 -4.16 9.12
N MET A 42 3.93 -3.09 9.18
CA MET A 42 4.41 -1.72 9.28
C MET A 42 4.26 -1.22 10.70
N VAL A 43 5.37 -0.79 11.31
CA VAL A 43 5.42 -0.34 12.72
C VAL A 43 4.49 0.86 12.98
N THR A 44 4.39 1.76 12.00
CA THR A 44 3.56 2.96 12.08
C THR A 44 3.05 3.37 10.70
N ASP A 45 2.09 4.28 10.68
CA ASP A 45 1.61 4.98 9.50
C ASP A 45 2.01 6.47 9.57
N LEU A 46 1.90 7.16 8.43
CA LEU A 46 2.30 8.57 8.32
C LEU A 46 1.39 9.49 9.16
N GLN A 47 0.12 9.14 9.35
CA GLN A 47 -0.81 9.92 10.17
C GLN A 47 -0.35 9.96 11.63
N LYS A 48 0.05 8.81 12.20
CA LYS A 48 0.61 8.73 13.55
C LYS A 48 1.89 9.55 13.67
N ILE A 49 2.79 9.46 12.69
CA ILE A 49 4.05 10.25 12.71
C ILE A 49 3.75 11.75 12.66
N ILE A 50 2.81 12.18 11.80
CA ILE A 50 2.41 13.59 11.69
C ILE A 50 1.77 14.11 13.00
N ASN A 51 0.98 13.27 13.67
CA ASN A 51 0.30 13.65 14.91
C ASN A 51 1.19 13.56 16.16
N ASP A 52 2.36 12.93 16.06
CA ASP A 52 3.33 12.87 17.15
C ASP A 52 4.01 14.23 17.35
N ARG A 53 3.61 14.93 18.41
CA ARG A 53 4.16 16.26 18.75
C ARG A 53 5.63 16.21 19.20
N SER A 54 6.16 15.04 19.53
CA SER A 54 7.58 14.88 19.87
C SER A 54 8.46 14.83 18.62
N TYR A 55 7.88 14.53 17.45
CA TYR A 55 8.60 14.47 16.19
C TYR A 55 8.58 15.83 15.48
N LEU A 56 9.76 16.40 15.24
CA LEU A 56 9.92 17.64 14.49
C LEU A 56 10.35 17.33 13.07
N PHE A 57 9.48 17.58 12.09
CA PHE A 57 9.81 17.42 10.68
C PHE A 57 10.81 18.48 10.22
N SER A 58 11.93 18.03 9.68
CA SER A 58 12.78 18.87 8.84
C SER A 58 12.20 18.99 7.43
N PRO A 59 12.59 20.01 6.65
CA PRO A 59 12.27 20.06 5.22
C PRO A 59 12.78 18.84 4.44
N GLY A 60 13.85 18.20 4.92
CA GLY A 60 14.40 16.97 4.34
C GLY A 60 13.47 15.78 4.53
N ASP A 61 12.84 15.66 5.70
CA ASP A 61 11.91 14.56 6.00
C ASP A 61 10.66 14.66 5.12
N VAL A 62 10.07 15.86 5.03
CA VAL A 62 8.92 16.11 4.16
C VAL A 62 9.26 15.77 2.71
N LYS A 63 10.44 16.20 2.22
CA LYS A 63 10.91 15.87 0.87
C LYS A 63 11.06 14.37 0.68
N SER A 64 11.59 13.65 1.67
CA SER A 64 11.77 12.20 1.61
C SER A 64 10.43 11.46 1.52
N TYR A 65 9.46 11.78 2.38
CA TYR A 65 8.12 11.17 2.33
C TYR A 65 7.40 11.47 1.01
N MET A 66 7.50 12.71 0.52
CA MET A 66 6.93 13.07 -0.77
C MET A 66 7.58 12.30 -1.92
N LEU A 67 8.92 12.18 -1.92
CA LEU A 67 9.63 11.40 -2.93
C LEU A 67 9.20 9.94 -2.92
N GLN A 68 9.19 9.29 -1.76
CA GLN A 68 8.77 7.89 -1.60
C GLN A 68 7.32 7.65 -2.04
N THR A 69 6.42 8.59 -1.71
CA THR A 69 5.02 8.51 -2.14
C THR A 69 4.91 8.63 -3.66
N MET A 70 5.62 9.59 -4.25
CA MET A 70 5.57 9.83 -5.70
C MET A 70 6.21 8.71 -6.50
N THR A 71 7.31 8.11 -6.05
CA THR A 71 7.92 6.94 -6.69
C THR A 71 7.02 5.70 -6.59
N GLY A 72 6.31 5.53 -5.45
CA GLY A 72 5.29 4.50 -5.32
C GLY A 72 4.13 4.70 -6.31
N LEU A 73 3.61 5.92 -6.41
CA LEU A 73 2.54 6.27 -7.36
C LEU A 73 2.98 6.13 -8.82
N GLU A 74 4.21 6.54 -9.16
CA GLU A 74 4.79 6.35 -10.48
C GLU A 74 4.77 4.87 -10.88
N CYS A 75 5.21 3.97 -9.98
CA CYS A 75 5.14 2.53 -10.21
C CYS A 75 3.71 2.05 -10.44
N LEU A 76 2.75 2.47 -9.60
CA LEU A 76 1.35 2.07 -9.75
C LEU A 76 0.77 2.55 -11.10
N HIS A 77 1.02 3.82 -11.46
CA HIS A 77 0.54 4.40 -12.70
C HIS A 77 1.18 3.76 -13.94
N ALA A 78 2.46 3.37 -13.88
CA ALA A 78 3.12 2.61 -14.94
C ALA A 78 2.49 1.22 -15.16
N ASN A 79 1.86 0.66 -14.12
CA ASN A 79 1.11 -0.60 -14.17
C ASN A 79 -0.40 -0.39 -14.37
N TRP A 80 -0.84 0.81 -14.77
CA TRP A 80 -2.25 1.16 -15.00
C TRP A 80 -3.15 1.02 -13.78
N ILE A 81 -2.57 1.09 -12.57
CA ILE A 81 -3.29 1.03 -11.30
C ILE A 81 -3.44 2.45 -10.76
N LEU A 82 -4.68 2.85 -10.51
CA LEU A 82 -4.99 4.11 -9.84
C LEU A 82 -5.25 3.83 -8.35
N HIS A 83 -4.39 4.36 -7.49
CA HIS A 83 -4.62 4.33 -6.03
C HIS A 83 -5.76 5.29 -5.68
N ARG A 84 -6.91 4.76 -5.25
CA ARG A 84 -8.14 5.51 -4.96
C ARG A 84 -8.42 5.61 -3.47
#